data_AF-A0A1F4ACQ6-F1
#
_entry.id   AF-A0A1F4ACQ6-F1
#
_cell.length_a   1.000
_cell.length_b   1.000
_cell.length_c   1.000
_cell.angle_alpha   90.00
_cell.angle_beta   90.00
_cell.angle_gamma   90.00
#
_symmetry.space_group_name_H-M   'P 1'
#
loop_
_entity.id
_entity.type
_entity.pdbx_description
1 polymer ?
#
loop_
_entity_poly.entity_id
_entity_poly.type
_entity_poly.pdbx_seq_one_letter_code
_entity_poly.pdbx_strand_id
1 'polypeptide(L)' 'MARVRVGGVPTASSATSLETDVKVASPNEFLEFAEHAPKATMRAPSFPLEDLATGETVDMKDLWSTGVTGMEFGSFT' A
#
# COMPACT_ATOMS: atom_id res chain seq x y z
N MET A 1 -0.90 -5.01 -10.51
CA MET A 1 -0.65 -3.93 -9.53
C MET A 1 -1.95 -3.66 -8.79
N ALA A 2 -1.93 -3.65 -7.46
CA ALA A 2 -3.12 -3.40 -6.63
C ALA A 2 -3.33 -1.89 -6.43
N ARG A 3 -4.59 -1.48 -6.27
CA ARG A 3 -5.01 -0.08 -6.14
C ARG A 3 -5.79 0.12 -4.85
N VAL A 4 -5.63 1.26 -4.19
CA VAL A 4 -6.26 1.57 -2.91
C VAL A 4 -6.82 2.99 -2.89
N ARG A 5 -7.91 3.20 -2.16
CA ARG A 5 -8.43 4.53 -1.85
C ARG A 5 -7.97 4.92 -0.45
N VAL A 6 -7.11 5.91 -0.34
CA VAL A 6 -6.61 6.39 0.97
C VAL A 6 -7.66 7.31 1.61
N GLY A 7 -8.13 7.00 2.82
CA GLY A 7 -9.11 7.80 3.56
C GLY A 7 -8.53 8.42 4.83
N GLY A 8 -8.14 9.71 4.79
CA GLY A 8 -7.82 10.51 5.99
C GLY A 8 -6.79 11.64 5.81
N VAL A 9 -7.25 12.89 5.98
CA VAL A 9 -6.64 14.24 6.10
C VAL A 9 -5.27 14.54 5.42
N PRO A 10 -5.23 15.48 4.44
CA PRO A 10 -3.97 15.92 3.84
C PRO A 10 -3.23 16.90 4.78
N THR A 11 -2.01 16.56 5.16
CA THR A 11 -1.02 17.53 5.62
C THR A 11 0.07 17.64 4.57
N ALA A 12 0.07 18.76 3.85
CA ALA A 12 1.06 19.06 2.82
C ALA A 12 2.47 19.11 3.41
N SER A 13 3.42 18.49 2.73
CA SER A 13 4.84 18.87 2.82
C SER A 13 5.52 18.56 1.49
N SER A 14 5.87 19.61 0.76
CA SER A 14 6.65 19.54 -0.46
C SER A 14 8.10 19.13 -0.17
N ALA A 15 8.62 18.17 -0.93
CA ALA A 15 10.04 18.08 -1.26
C ALA A 15 10.22 17.17 -2.48
N THR A 16 10.60 17.77 -3.61
CA THR A 16 11.07 17.07 -4.80
C THR A 16 12.46 16.50 -4.49
N SER A 17 12.59 15.17 -4.44
CA SER A 17 13.87 14.46 -4.56
C SER A 17 13.65 13.26 -5.47
N LEU A 18 14.24 13.30 -6.66
CA LEU A 18 14.24 12.19 -7.62
C LEU A 18 15.27 11.16 -7.15
N GLU A 19 14.95 10.44 -6.09
CA GLU A 19 15.69 9.26 -5.69
C GLU A 19 14.91 8.06 -6.21
N THR A 20 15.44 7.40 -7.24
CA THR A 20 14.94 6.13 -7.74
C THR A 20 15.22 5.05 -6.68
N ASP A 21 14.49 5.11 -5.57
CA ASP A 21 14.42 4.04 -4.58
C ASP A 21 13.68 2.88 -5.26
N VAL A 22 14.44 1.91 -5.74
CA VAL A 22 13.90 0.68 -6.32
C VAL A 22 13.26 -0.09 -5.17
N LYS A 23 11.99 0.25 -4.88
CA LYS A 23 11.11 -0.40 -3.90
C LYS A 23 10.73 -1.78 -4.40
N VAL A 24 11.65 -2.73 -4.24
CA VAL A 24 11.34 -4.15 -4.42
C VAL A 24 10.63 -4.62 -3.15
N ALA A 25 9.31 -4.45 -3.10
CA ALA A 25 8.52 -5.51 -2.50
C ALA A 25 8.93 -6.78 -3.25
N SER A 26 9.45 -7.79 -2.55
CA SER A 26 9.85 -9.01 -3.24
C SER A 26 8.63 -9.48 -4.06
N PRO A 27 8.77 -9.78 -5.37
CA PRO A 27 7.65 -10.21 -6.20
C PRO A 27 6.83 -11.34 -5.57
N ASN A 28 7.49 -12.12 -4.70
CA ASN A 28 6.90 -13.20 -3.93
C ASN A 28 5.91 -12.75 -2.86
N GLU A 29 6.06 -11.58 -2.21
CA GLU A 29 5.13 -11.18 -1.14
C GLU A 29 3.72 -10.87 -1.68
N PHE A 30 3.63 -10.23 -2.84
CA PHE A 30 2.33 -10.01 -3.48
C PHE A 30 1.71 -11.32 -3.97
N LEU A 31 2.50 -12.22 -4.56
CA LEU A 31 2.03 -13.52 -5.02
C LEU A 31 1.58 -14.40 -3.85
N GLU A 32 2.34 -14.45 -2.75
CA GLU A 32 1.92 -15.14 -1.54
C GLU A 32 0.62 -14.56 -0.99
N PHE A 33 0.47 -13.23 -0.94
CA PHE A 33 -0.79 -12.61 -0.53
C PHE A 33 -1.95 -12.98 -1.46
N ALA A 34 -1.72 -13.04 -2.77
CA ALA A 34 -2.73 -13.37 -3.78
C ALA A 34 -3.14 -14.86 -3.74
N GLU A 35 -2.20 -15.76 -3.47
CA GLU A 35 -2.40 -17.21 -3.43
C GLU A 35 -2.85 -17.70 -2.04
N HIS A 36 -2.46 -17.01 -0.99
CA HIS A 36 -2.72 -17.38 0.39
C HIS A 36 -3.36 -16.25 1.17
N ALA A 37 -4.57 -16.50 1.69
CA ALA A 37 -5.25 -15.54 2.52
C ALA A 37 -4.39 -15.21 3.76
N PRO A 38 -4.19 -13.91 4.07
CA PRO A 38 -3.45 -13.51 5.26
C PRO A 38 -4.18 -14.02 6.51
N LYS A 39 -3.43 -14.68 7.39
CA LYS A 39 -3.97 -15.23 8.65
C LYS A 39 -3.91 -14.18 9.75
N ALA A 40 -4.90 -14.19 10.65
CA ALA A 40 -4.84 -13.40 11.87
C ALA A 40 -3.53 -13.68 12.62
N THR A 41 -3.00 -12.66 13.30
CA THR A 41 -1.72 -12.68 14.06
C THR A 41 -0.43 -12.79 13.23
N MET A 42 -0.51 -12.91 11.90
CA MET A 42 0.66 -12.77 11.03
C MET A 42 0.95 -11.28 10.75
N ARG A 43 2.22 -10.98 10.45
CA ARG A 43 2.60 -9.67 9.91
C ARG A 43 1.82 -9.41 8.63
N ALA A 44 1.20 -8.24 8.51
CA ALA A 44 0.55 -7.81 7.28
C ALA A 44 1.61 -7.68 6.15
N PRO A 45 1.32 -8.20 4.94
CA PRO A 45 2.25 -8.11 3.80
C PRO A 45 2.44 -6.66 3.38
N SER A 46 3.61 -6.26 2.87
CA SER A 46 3.83 -4.87 2.43
C SER A 46 4.26 -4.83 0.97
N PHE A 47 3.46 -4.20 0.13
CA PHE A 47 3.78 -4.02 -1.28
C PHE A 47 3.29 -2.66 -1.79
N PRO A 48 3.87 -2.14 -2.89
CA PRO A 48 3.43 -0.87 -3.47
C PRO A 48 1.99 -0.95 -3.97
N LEU A 49 1.21 0.07 -3.62
CA LEU A 49 -0.17 0.28 -4.06
C LEU A 49 -0.26 1.60 -4.83
N GLU A 50 -1.15 1.65 -5.82
CA GLU A 50 -1.53 2.91 -6.47
C GLU A 50 -2.66 3.58 -5.69
N ASP A 51 -2.49 4.83 -5.28
CA ASP A 51 -3.56 5.66 -4.72
C ASP A 51 -4.49 6.11 -5.86
N LEU A 52 -5.77 5.79 -5.74
CA LEU A 52 -6.79 6.13 -6.73
C LEU A 52 -7.09 7.62 -6.83
N ALA A 53 -6.82 8.41 -5.79
CA ALA A 53 -7.08 9.84 -5.80
C ALA A 53 -5.99 10.64 -6.54
N THR A 54 -4.74 10.19 -6.41
CA THR A 54 -3.56 10.93 -6.89
C THR A 54 -2.82 10.22 -8.03
N GLY A 55 -3.02 8.91 -8.19
CA GLY A 55 -2.24 8.05 -9.08
C GLY A 55 -0.83 7.74 -8.55
N GLU A 56 -0.49 8.18 -7.33
CA GLU A 56 0.83 8.00 -6.76
C GLU A 56 1.02 6.58 -6.20
N THR A 57 2.28 6.14 -6.15
CA THR A 57 2.62 4.87 -5.50
C THR A 57 2.84 5.10 -4.00
N VAL A 58 2.07 4.39 -3.18
CA VAL A 58 2.20 4.37 -1.71
C VAL A 58 2.66 2.99 -1.23
N ASP A 59 3.48 2.93 -0.18
CA ASP A 59 3.85 1.65 0.44
C ASP A 59 2.77 1.25 1.45
N MET A 60 2.23 0.04 1.34
CA MET A 60 1.10 -0.42 2.14
C MET A 60 1.38 -0.34 3.65
N LYS A 61 2.63 -0.55 4.09
CA LYS A 61 3.02 -0.39 5.50
C LYS A 61 2.85 1.00 6.06
N ASP A 62 2.98 2.01 5.22
CA ASP A 62 2.91 3.41 5.67
C ASP A 62 1.49 3.72 6.15
N LEU A 63 0.48 3.05 5.55
CA LEU A 63 -0.94 3.20 5.89
C LEU A 63 -1.32 2.67 7.28
N TRP A 64 -0.56 1.74 7.88
CA TRP A 64 -0.79 1.23 9.24
C TRP A 64 0.37 1.51 10.21
N SER A 65 1.36 2.27 9.76
CA SER A 65 2.52 2.63 10.60
C SER A 65 2.12 3.44 11.84
N THR A 66 0.99 4.14 11.78
CA THR A 66 0.51 5.08 12.79
C THR A 66 -0.68 4.57 13.61
N GLY A 67 -1.27 3.43 13.26
CA GLY A 67 -2.45 2.92 13.96
C GLY A 67 -3.14 1.74 13.27
N VAL A 68 -4.34 1.42 13.76
CA VAL A 68 -5.18 0.38 13.17
C VAL A 68 -5.78 0.88 11.86
N THR A 69 -5.60 0.10 10.79
CA THR A 69 -6.07 0.45 9.45
C THR A 69 -7.03 -0.61 8.93
N GLY A 70 -8.21 -0.17 8.53
CA GLY A 70 -9.16 -0.99 7.77
C GLY A 70 -8.81 -0.93 6.28
N MET A 71 -8.73 -2.09 5.64
CA MET A 71 -8.49 -2.18 4.19
C MET A 71 -9.63 -2.93 3.53
N GLU A 72 -10.20 -2.32 2.51
CA GLU A 72 -11.27 -2.89 1.70
C GLU A 72 -10.72 -3.19 0.31
N PHE A 73 -10.94 -4.42 -0.15
CA PHE A 73 -10.61 -4.84 -1.50
C PHE A 73 -11.91 -4.98 -2.28
N GLY A 74 -12.03 -4.20 -3.35
CA GLY A 74 -13.19 -4.23 -4.25
C GLY A 74 -12.77 -3.98 -5.69
N SER A 75 -13.65 -4.29 -6.63
CA SER A 75 -13.50 -3.90 -8.03
C SER A 75 -14.33 -2.65 -8.29
N PHE A 76 -13.73 -1.63 -8.88
CA PHE A 76 -14.47 -0.49 -9.42
C PHE A 76 -14.86 -0.82 -10.86
N THR A 77 -16.15 -0.74 -11.19
CA THR A 77 -16.65 -0.74 -12.58
C THR A 77 -16.79 0.67 -13.10
#